data_AF-A0A3N5WVN2-F1
#
_entry.id   AF-A0A3N5WVN2-F1
#
_cell.length_a   1.000
_cell.length_b   1.000
_cell.length_c   1.000
_cell.angle_alpha   90.00
_cell.angle_beta   90.00
_cell.angle_gamma   90.00
#
_symmetry.space_group_name_H-M   'P 1'
#
loop_
_entity.id
_entity.type
_entity.pdbx_description
1 polymer ?
#
loop_
_entity_poly.entity_id
_entity_poly.type
_entity_poly.pdbx_seq_one_letter_code
_entity_poly.pdbx_strand_id
1 'polypeptide(L)' 'TLGINTNVIQAKGESRLAHIWTLLHFGDYTSYYLAMAYGEDPTPVDILNALKTELGKAT' A
#
# COMPACT_ATOMS: atom_id res chain seq x y z
N THR A 1 -29.93 -3.06 0.68
CA THR A 1 -28.85 -3.97 0.20
C THR A 1 -27.51 -3.25 0.17
N LEU A 2 -27.18 -2.45 1.20
CA LEU A 2 -26.03 -1.53 1.17
C LEU A 2 -24.76 -2.25 1.62
N GLY A 3 -24.13 -2.99 0.71
CA GLY A 3 -22.79 -3.56 0.92
C GLY A 3 -21.69 -2.58 0.49
N ILE A 4 -20.47 -2.79 0.98
CA ILE A 4 -19.28 -2.04 0.54
C ILE A 4 -18.84 -2.58 -0.83
N ASN A 5 -18.55 -1.69 -1.78
CA ASN A 5 -17.97 -2.07 -3.07
C ASN A 5 -16.65 -2.81 -2.85
N THR A 6 -16.58 -4.04 -3.32
CA THR A 6 -15.41 -4.91 -3.17
C THR A 6 -15.12 -5.62 -4.48
N ASN A 7 -13.83 -5.84 -4.76
CA ASN A 7 -13.37 -6.62 -5.89
C ASN A 7 -12.43 -7.72 -5.39
N VAL A 8 -12.47 -8.87 -6.06
CA VAL A 8 -11.57 -10.00 -5.80
C VAL A 8 -10.49 -10.02 -6.87
N ILE A 9 -9.23 -10.09 -6.45
CA ILE A 9 -8.07 -10.23 -7.33
C ILE A 9 -7.42 -11.58 -7.06
N GLN A 10 -7.23 -12.37 -8.11
CA GLN A 10 -6.55 -13.65 -8.02
C GLN A 10 -5.08 -13.51 -8.41
N ALA A 11 -4.20 -13.91 -7.50
CA ALA A 11 -2.75 -13.87 -7.71
C ALA A 11 -2.32 -14.84 -8.82
N LYS A 12 -1.24 -14.50 -9.54
CA LYS A 12 -0.64 -15.35 -10.58
C LYS A 12 0.58 -16.08 -10.04
N GLY A 13 0.95 -17.18 -10.70
CA GLY A 13 2.11 -18.02 -10.39
C GLY A 13 1.70 -19.39 -9.83
N GLU A 14 2.67 -20.29 -9.68
CA GLU A 14 2.42 -21.66 -9.19
C GLU A 14 2.80 -21.84 -7.72
N SER A 15 3.68 -20.98 -7.20
CA SER A 15 4.15 -21.05 -5.82
C SER A 15 3.50 -19.98 -4.94
N ARG A 16 3.44 -20.25 -3.64
CA ARG A 16 2.97 -19.29 -2.64
C ARG A 16 3.75 -17.98 -2.68
N LEU A 17 5.07 -18.04 -2.92
CA LEU A 17 5.89 -16.85 -3.04
C LEU A 17 5.56 -16.05 -4.30
N ALA A 18 5.31 -16.72 -5.43
CA ALA A 18 4.90 -16.05 -6.66
C ALA A 18 3.54 -15.33 -6.51
N HIS A 19 2.60 -15.95 -5.78
CA HIS A 19 1.33 -15.32 -5.44
C HIS A 19 1.53 -14.04 -4.61
N ILE A 20 2.32 -14.13 -3.53
CA ILE A 20 2.62 -12.98 -2.67
C ILE A 20 3.27 -11.86 -3.48
N TRP A 21 4.27 -12.20 -4.28
CA TRP A 21 5.02 -11.21 -5.06
C TRP A 21 4.12 -10.49 -6.09
N THR A 22 3.26 -11.24 -6.77
CA THR A 22 2.31 -10.66 -7.74
C THR A 22 1.34 -9.68 -7.07
N LEU A 23 0.82 -10.05 -5.89
CA LEU A 23 -0.10 -9.17 -5.16
C LEU A 23 0.60 -7.96 -4.52
N LEU A 24 1.86 -8.11 -4.11
CA LEU A 24 2.67 -7.01 -3.59
C LEU A 24 2.83 -5.93 -4.66
N HIS A 25 3.32 -6.30 -5.85
CA HIS A 25 3.44 -5.36 -6.97
C HIS A 25 2.11 -4.72 -7.35
N PHE A 26 1.04 -5.51 -7.38
CA PHE A 26 -0.29 -4.97 -7.65
C PHE A 26 -0.71 -3.90 -6.63
N GLY A 27 -0.46 -4.14 -5.33
CA GLY A 27 -0.73 -3.17 -4.27
C GLY A 27 0.11 -1.90 -4.41
N ASP A 28 1.40 -2.03 -4.69
CA ASP A 28 2.33 -0.91 -4.84
C ASP A 28 1.97 -0.01 -6.02
N TYR A 29 1.63 -0.60 -7.17
CA TYR A 29 1.16 0.20 -8.31
C TYR A 29 -0.19 0.85 -8.02
N THR A 30 -1.11 0.14 -7.37
CA THR A 30 -2.42 0.69 -7.03
C THR A 30 -2.27 1.92 -6.14
N SER A 31 -1.46 1.87 -5.09
CA SER A 31 -1.23 3.00 -4.19
C SER A 31 -0.48 4.14 -4.89
N TYR A 32 0.50 3.84 -5.74
CA TYR A 32 1.23 4.84 -6.52
C TYR A 32 0.32 5.60 -7.49
N TYR A 33 -0.50 4.88 -8.27
CA TYR A 33 -1.47 5.52 -9.16
C TYR A 33 -2.55 6.30 -8.39
N LEU A 34 -2.94 5.82 -7.20
CA LEU A 34 -3.88 6.53 -6.35
C LEU A 34 -3.30 7.86 -5.86
N ALA A 35 -2.05 7.88 -5.41
CA ALA A 35 -1.38 9.12 -5.00
C ALA A 35 -1.37 10.14 -6.15
N MET A 36 -0.98 9.71 -7.37
CA MET A 36 -1.02 10.60 -8.54
C MET A 36 -2.43 11.08 -8.88
N ALA A 37 -3.44 10.22 -8.78
CA ALA A 37 -4.84 10.59 -9.05
C ALA A 37 -5.37 11.63 -8.05
N TYR A 38 -4.86 11.61 -6.81
CA TYR A 38 -5.22 12.56 -5.76
C TYR A 38 -4.31 13.79 -5.72
N GLY A 39 -3.25 13.84 -6.55
CA GLY A 39 -2.28 14.92 -6.57
C GLY A 39 -1.29 14.90 -5.39
N GLU A 40 -1.20 13.77 -4.69
CA GLU A 40 -0.31 13.59 -3.53
C GLU A 40 1.07 13.08 -3.97
N ASP A 41 2.13 13.52 -3.31
CA ASP A 41 3.49 12.99 -3.56
C ASP A 41 3.65 11.61 -2.87
N PRO A 42 3.86 10.52 -3.63
CA PRO A 42 4.03 9.19 -3.06
C PRO A 42 5.40 8.96 -2.38
N THR A 43 6.35 9.90 -2.51
CA THR A 43 7.77 9.70 -2.19
C THR A 43 8.13 9.99 -0.72
N PRO A 44 7.59 11.05 -0.06
CA PRO A 44 7.83 11.34 1.35
C PRO A 44 6.58 11.12 2.20
N VAL A 45 6.68 10.25 3.22
CA VAL A 45 5.67 10.17 4.28
C VAL A 45 6.20 10.95 5.49
N ASP A 46 6.06 12.27 5.48
CA ASP A 46 6.53 13.14 6.58
C ASP A 46 5.98 12.70 7.94
N ILE A 47 4.76 12.17 7.94
CA ILE A 47 4.10 11.56 9.11
C ILE A 47 4.92 10.39 9.67
N LEU A 48 5.55 9.57 8.83
CA LEU A 48 6.36 8.44 9.27
C LEU A 48 7.65 8.92 9.94
N ASN A 49 8.26 9.99 9.42
CA ASN A 49 9.42 10.62 10.04
C ASN A 49 9.05 11.25 11.39
N ALA A 50 7.93 11.98 11.45
CA ALA A 50 7.40 12.54 12.68
C ALA A 50 7.14 11.44 13.73
N LEU A 51 6.50 10.33 13.32
CA LEU A 51 6.24 9.18 14.20
C LEU A 51 7.54 8.59 14.75
N LYS A 52 8.55 8.37 13.89
CA LYS A 52 9.86 7.85 14.33
C LYS A 52 10.54 8.79 15.33
N THR A 53 10.45 10.10 15.11
CA THR A 53 10.99 11.11 16.04
C THR A 53 10.29 11.07 17.38
N GLU A 54 8.95 10.99 17.42
CA GLU A 54 8.20 10.92 18.68
C GLU A 54 8.48 9.63 19.45
N LEU A 55 8.57 8.49 18.77
CA LEU A 55 8.93 7.22 19.41
C LEU A 55 10.35 7.25 20.00
N GLY A 56 11.30 7.92 19.35
CA GLY A 56 12.66 8.09 19.86
C GLY A 56 12.76 8.99 21.10
N LYS A 57 11.80 9.89 21.32
CA LYS A 57 11.74 10.75 22.52
C LYS A 57 11.15 10.05 23.75
N ALA A 58 10.41 8.96 23.56
CA ALA A 58 9.72 8.22 24.62
C ALA A 58 10.61 7.15 25.32
N THR A 59 11.92 7.21 25.12
CA THR A 59 12.95 6.32 25.68
C THR A 59 14.07 7.14 26.30
#